data_AF-A0A916JQN8-F1
#
_entry.id   AF-A0A916JQN8-F1
#
_cell.length_a   1.000
_cell.length_b   1.000
_cell.length_c   1.000
_cell.angle_alpha   90.00
_cell.angle_beta   90.00
_cell.angle_gamma   90.00
#
_symmetry.space_group_name_H-M   'P 1'
#
loop_
_entity.id
_entity.type
_entity.pdbx_description
1 polymer ?
#
loop_
_entity_poly.entity_id
_entity_poly.type
_entity_poly.pdbx_seq_one_letter_code
_entity_poly.pdbx_strand_id
1 'polypeptide(L)'
;MRPFNPPKQYIFTIIFGLLVIVATAGKPKTSYFTGKWDGNMVQINNPKRANKNKFCIKKIYVNGKKIKANYKSQGIEFDPSAYGFEEGQELLIEIISKDDCEPTFHSEGFIPQRD
;
A
#
# COMPACT_ATOMS: atom_id res chain seq x y z
N MET A 1 56.26 25.84 26.31
CA MET A 1 55.13 25.22 25.57
C MET A 1 55.13 23.72 25.81
N ARG A 2 54.03 23.11 26.27
CA ARG A 2 53.86 21.64 26.27
C ARG A 2 52.96 21.24 25.08
N PRO A 3 53.27 20.15 24.35
CA PRO A 3 52.42 19.72 23.25
C PRO A 3 51.09 19.18 23.78
N PHE A 4 49.99 19.64 23.18
CA PHE A 4 48.65 19.14 23.42
C PHE A 4 48.52 17.75 22.78
N ASN A 5 48.38 16.71 23.60
CA ASN A 5 48.20 15.33 23.14
C ASN A 5 46.78 14.89 23.54
N PRO A 6 45.80 14.79 22.61
CA PRO A 6 44.45 14.42 22.98
C PRO A 6 44.38 12.91 23.31
N PRO A 7 43.66 12.50 24.37
CA PRO A 7 43.56 11.10 24.74
C PRO A 7 42.75 10.30 23.70
N LYS A 8 43.30 9.16 23.26
CA LYS A 8 42.74 8.17 22.30
C LYS A 8 41.34 7.64 22.63
N GLN A 9 40.75 7.99 23.77
CA GLN A 9 39.53 7.38 24.30
C GLN A 9 38.23 8.04 23.79
N TYR A 10 38.28 9.26 23.24
CA TYR A 10 37.08 9.95 22.74
C TYR A 10 36.69 9.54 21.31
N ILE A 11 37.61 8.97 20.55
CA ILE A 11 37.36 8.54 19.16
C ILE A 11 36.44 7.30 19.14
N PHE A 12 36.51 6.43 20.15
CA PHE A 12 35.65 5.24 20.24
C PHE A 12 34.21 5.55 20.62
N THR A 13 33.96 6.62 21.40
CA THR A 13 32.61 6.97 21.87
C THR A 13 31.75 7.62 20.79
N ILE A 14 32.37 8.30 19.81
CA ILE A 14 31.65 8.95 18.70
C ILE A 14 31.13 7.93 17.68
N ILE A 15 31.80 6.78 17.55
CA ILE A 15 31.40 5.72 16.61
C ILE A 15 30.20 4.91 17.13
N PHE A 16 30.02 4.80 18.45
CA PHE A 16 28.88 4.08 19.05
C PHE A 16 27.58 4.90 19.08
N GLY A 17 27.66 6.23 18.94
CA GLY A 17 26.49 7.13 18.92
C GLY A 17 25.81 7.28 17.56
N LEU A 18 26.39 6.75 16.47
CA LEU A 18 25.98 7.09 15.11
C LEU A 18 25.01 6.08 14.44
N LEU A 19 24.58 5.03 15.13
CA LEU A 19 23.96 3.88 14.46
C LEU A 19 22.62 3.43 15.07
N VAL A 20 21.66 4.35 15.19
CA VAL A 20 20.25 3.97 15.40
C VAL A 20 19.32 4.91 14.64
N ILE A 21 19.51 5.06 13.32
CA ILE A 21 18.41 5.51 12.45
C ILE A 21 17.61 4.24 12.12
N VAL A 22 16.69 3.87 13.01
CA VAL A 22 15.70 2.83 12.71
C VAL A 22 14.75 3.43 11.68
N ALA A 23 14.97 3.12 10.41
CA ALA A 23 14.00 3.44 9.37
C ALA A 23 12.72 2.63 9.65
N THR A 24 11.72 3.29 10.25
CA THR A 24 10.38 2.72 10.43
C THR A 24 9.68 2.69 9.08
N ALA A 25 9.94 1.65 8.29
CA ALA A 25 9.11 1.37 7.12
C ALA A 25 7.71 0.97 7.62
N GLY A 26 6.70 1.81 7.40
CA GLY A 26 5.35 1.48 7.86
C GLY A 26 4.78 0.26 7.12
N LYS A 27 3.95 -0.49 7.86
CA LYS A 27 3.38 -1.74 7.40
C LYS A 27 2.29 -1.45 6.34
N PRO A 28 2.20 -2.26 5.27
CA PRO A 28 1.09 -2.14 4.32
C PRO A 28 -0.25 -2.20 5.06
N LYS A 29 -1.23 -1.42 4.59
CA LYS A 29 -2.62 -1.52 5.02
C LYS A 29 -3.37 -2.40 4.03
N THR A 30 -4.36 -3.12 4.53
CA THR A 30 -5.25 -3.93 3.72
C THR A 30 -6.68 -3.49 3.98
N SER A 31 -7.42 -3.20 2.92
CA SER A 31 -8.83 -2.83 2.98
C SER A 31 -9.65 -3.88 2.24
N TYR A 32 -10.76 -4.32 2.82
CA TYR A 32 -11.61 -5.36 2.27
C TYR A 32 -12.99 -4.81 1.92
N PHE A 33 -13.53 -5.23 0.78
CA PHE A 33 -14.87 -4.87 0.31
C PHE A 33 -15.57 -6.15 -0.13
N THR A 34 -16.77 -6.43 0.38
CA THR A 34 -17.58 -7.58 -0.05
C THR A 34 -18.86 -7.11 -0.69
N GLY A 35 -19.33 -7.81 -1.72
CA GLY A 35 -20.60 -7.50 -2.36
C GLY A 35 -20.90 -8.41 -3.53
N LYS A 36 -22.15 -8.36 -3.99
CA LYS A 36 -22.53 -8.99 -5.25
C LYS A 36 -22.09 -8.09 -6.40
N TRP A 37 -21.36 -8.68 -7.33
CA TRP A 37 -20.93 -7.97 -8.52
C TRP A 37 -22.11 -7.74 -9.47
N ASP A 38 -22.24 -6.52 -9.99
CA ASP A 38 -23.36 -6.05 -10.81
C ASP A 38 -23.08 -6.16 -12.32
N GLY A 39 -21.97 -6.78 -12.71
CA GLY A 39 -21.55 -6.89 -14.11
C GLY A 39 -20.78 -5.68 -14.65
N ASN A 40 -20.66 -4.58 -13.87
CA ASN A 40 -19.94 -3.38 -14.28
C ASN A 40 -18.45 -3.42 -13.91
N MET A 41 -17.65 -2.52 -14.50
CA MET A 41 -16.24 -2.40 -14.13
C MET A 41 -16.09 -2.04 -12.65
N VAL A 42 -15.15 -2.71 -11.97
CA VAL A 42 -14.77 -2.31 -10.61
C VAL A 42 -13.86 -1.09 -10.70
N GLN A 43 -14.17 -0.03 -9.96
CA GLN A 43 -13.49 1.26 -10.03
C GLN A 43 -12.88 1.64 -8.67
N ILE A 44 -11.58 1.95 -8.69
CA ILE A 44 -10.81 2.29 -7.50
C ILE A 44 -9.96 3.52 -7.79
N ASN A 45 -10.07 4.54 -6.95
CA ASN A 45 -9.15 5.67 -6.93
C ASN A 45 -7.86 5.27 -6.18
N ASN A 46 -6.76 5.37 -6.90
CA ASN A 46 -5.39 5.08 -6.48
C ASN A 46 -4.62 6.41 -6.37
N PRO A 47 -4.66 7.12 -5.23
CA PRO A 47 -4.06 8.45 -5.14
C PRO A 47 -2.53 8.40 -5.29
N LYS A 48 -1.95 9.49 -5.79
CA LYS A 48 -0.51 9.74 -5.68
C LYS A 48 -0.18 10.00 -4.21
N ARG A 49 0.95 9.47 -3.74
CA ARG A 49 1.46 9.80 -2.41
C ARG A 49 1.98 11.23 -2.40
N ALA A 50 1.61 12.01 -1.38
CA ALA A 50 1.90 13.45 -1.29
C ALA A 50 3.38 13.81 -1.56
N ASN A 51 4.31 12.98 -1.09
CA ASN A 51 5.75 13.27 -1.16
C ASN A 51 6.55 12.31 -2.06
N LYS A 52 5.87 11.49 -2.86
CA LYS A 52 6.52 10.47 -3.70
C LYS A 52 5.82 10.40 -5.04
N ASN A 53 6.57 10.41 -6.16
CA ASN A 53 6.06 10.11 -7.52
C ASN A 53 5.63 8.64 -7.69
N LYS A 54 4.94 8.08 -6.69
CA LYS A 54 4.46 6.71 -6.58
C LYS A 54 3.00 6.75 -6.15
N PHE A 55 2.21 5.84 -6.69
CA PHE A 55 0.81 5.68 -6.35
C PHE A 55 0.62 4.82 -5.10
N CYS A 56 -0.59 4.81 -4.55
CA CYS A 56 -0.89 4.22 -3.27
C CYS A 56 -0.91 2.68 -3.29
N ILE A 57 -1.73 2.10 -4.15
CA ILE A 57 -2.03 0.67 -4.21
C ILE A 57 -0.79 -0.13 -4.62
N LYS A 58 -0.61 -1.29 -3.99
CA LYS A 58 0.45 -2.27 -4.30
C LYS A 58 -0.10 -3.46 -5.09
N LYS A 59 -1.24 -4.00 -4.64
CA LYS A 59 -1.89 -5.18 -5.21
C LYS A 59 -3.39 -5.10 -4.95
N ILE A 60 -4.16 -5.75 -5.82
CA ILE A 60 -5.59 -6.00 -5.63
C ILE A 60 -5.80 -7.50 -5.83
N TYR A 61 -6.63 -8.11 -4.99
CA TYR A 61 -7.11 -9.48 -5.13
C TYR A 61 -8.63 -9.49 -5.16
N VAL A 62 -9.19 -10.43 -5.91
CA VAL A 62 -10.63 -10.71 -5.96
C VAL A 62 -10.81 -12.19 -5.67
N ASN A 63 -11.51 -12.53 -4.58
CA ASN A 63 -11.66 -13.91 -4.10
C ASN A 63 -10.29 -14.65 -4.02
N GLY A 64 -9.26 -13.98 -3.51
CA GLY A 64 -7.89 -14.51 -3.42
C GLY A 64 -7.09 -14.55 -4.74
N LYS A 65 -7.70 -14.24 -5.88
CA LYS A 65 -7.02 -14.17 -7.18
C LYS A 65 -6.45 -12.77 -7.41
N LYS A 66 -5.13 -12.68 -7.61
CA LYS A 66 -4.46 -11.42 -7.90
C LYS A 66 -4.87 -10.91 -9.29
N ILE A 67 -5.37 -9.67 -9.36
CA ILE A 67 -5.71 -9.04 -10.64
C ILE A 67 -4.51 -8.28 -11.22
N LYS A 68 -4.49 -8.16 -12.55
CA LYS A 68 -3.53 -7.34 -13.31
C LYS A 68 -4.16 -5.97 -13.56
N ALA A 69 -3.53 -4.93 -13.02
CA ALA A 69 -3.95 -3.54 -13.21
C ALA A 69 -2.75 -2.62 -13.43
N ASN A 70 -3.00 -1.41 -13.94
CA ASN A 70 -2.00 -0.37 -14.01
C ASN A 70 -1.87 0.35 -12.65
N TYR A 71 -1.00 -0.13 -11.77
CA TYR A 71 -0.76 0.53 -10.48
C TYR A 71 0.03 1.85 -10.58
N LYS A 72 0.36 2.31 -11.79
CA LYS A 72 1.01 3.60 -12.07
C LYS A 72 0.02 4.66 -12.61
N SER A 73 -1.28 4.45 -12.43
CA SER A 73 -2.33 5.43 -12.74
C SER A 73 -3.16 5.80 -11.52
N GLN A 74 -3.83 6.95 -11.60
CA GLN A 74 -4.70 7.47 -10.54
C GLN A 74 -6.03 6.72 -10.47
N GLY A 75 -6.60 6.34 -11.62
CA GLY A 75 -7.73 5.42 -11.68
C GLY A 75 -7.24 3.99 -11.93
N ILE A 76 -7.85 3.03 -11.26
CA ILE A 76 -7.76 1.61 -11.58
C ILE A 76 -9.16 1.11 -11.89
N GLU A 77 -9.29 0.48 -13.04
CA GLU A 77 -10.51 -0.18 -13.47
C GLU A 77 -10.17 -1.61 -13.90
N PHE A 78 -11.04 -2.56 -13.57
CA PHE A 78 -10.93 -3.92 -14.07
C PHE A 78 -12.29 -4.59 -14.18
N ASP A 79 -12.38 -5.54 -15.10
CA ASP A 79 -13.56 -6.39 -15.31
C ASP A 79 -13.36 -7.73 -14.57
N PRO A 80 -14.16 -8.05 -13.54
CA PRO A 80 -14.14 -9.36 -12.90
C PRO A 80 -14.37 -10.55 -13.85
N SER A 81 -15.14 -10.40 -14.93
CA SER A 81 -15.37 -11.49 -15.89
C SER A 81 -14.09 -11.93 -16.61
N ALA A 82 -13.13 -11.03 -16.80
CA ALA A 82 -11.81 -11.35 -17.35
C ALA A 82 -11.01 -12.33 -16.46
N TYR A 83 -11.47 -12.53 -15.21
CA TYR A 83 -10.91 -13.47 -14.26
C TYR A 83 -11.81 -14.69 -14.01
N GLY A 84 -12.93 -14.82 -14.73
CA GLY A 84 -13.88 -15.94 -14.65
C GLY A 84 -14.95 -15.79 -13.57
N PHE A 85 -15.19 -14.57 -13.07
CA PHE A 85 -16.29 -14.30 -12.16
C PHE A 85 -17.57 -13.99 -12.93
N GLU A 86 -18.71 -14.33 -12.34
CA GLU A 86 -20.03 -14.15 -12.96
C GLU A 86 -20.79 -12.98 -12.33
N GLU A 87 -21.64 -12.32 -13.11
CA GLU A 87 -22.56 -11.31 -12.58
C GLU A 87 -23.45 -11.93 -11.48
N GLY A 88 -23.70 -11.17 -10.42
CA GLY A 88 -24.42 -11.60 -9.22
C GLY A 88 -23.59 -12.42 -8.23
N GLN A 89 -22.36 -12.81 -8.59
CA GLN A 89 -21.46 -13.53 -7.70
C GLN A 89 -20.99 -12.64 -6.54
N GLU A 90 -20.94 -13.20 -5.33
CA GLU A 90 -20.33 -12.55 -4.17
C GLU A 90 -18.80 -12.49 -4.36
N LEU A 91 -18.25 -11.29 -4.33
CA LEU A 91 -16.82 -11.02 -4.47
C LEU A 91 -16.27 -10.36 -3.21
N LEU A 92 -15.16 -10.89 -2.71
CA LEU A 92 -14.28 -10.25 -1.74
C LEU A 92 -13.14 -9.57 -2.50
N ILE A 93 -13.12 -8.24 -2.46
CA ILE A 93 -12.06 -7.41 -3.02
C ILE A 93 -11.12 -7.00 -1.89
N GLU A 94 -9.87 -7.42 -2.01
CA GLU A 94 -8.77 -7.05 -1.10
C GLU A 94 -7.87 -6.03 -1.79
N ILE A 95 -7.68 -4.87 -1.16
CA ILE A 95 -6.79 -3.81 -1.63
C ILE A 95 -5.63 -3.67 -0.66
N ILE A 96 -4.42 -4.00 -1.11
CA ILE A 96 -3.20 -3.81 -0.33
C ILE A 96 -2.58 -2.47 -0.72
N SER A 97 -2.56 -1.51 0.21
CA SER A 97 -2.05 -0.16 0.03
C SER A 97 -0.74 0.08 0.79
N LYS A 98 -0.15 1.26 0.58
CA LYS A 98 0.98 1.74 1.37
C LYS A 98 0.45 2.38 2.66
N ASP A 99 1.27 2.40 3.69
CA ASP A 99 0.96 2.85 5.04
C ASP A 99 0.46 4.30 5.15
N ASP A 100 0.97 5.18 4.27
CA ASP A 100 0.80 6.64 4.32
C ASP A 100 -0.20 7.19 3.29
N CYS A 101 -1.08 6.34 2.74
CA CYS A 101 -2.11 6.75 1.81
C CYS A 101 -3.31 5.80 1.89
N GLU A 102 -4.47 6.29 1.44
CA GLU A 102 -5.71 5.52 1.48
C GLU A 102 -6.37 5.55 0.08
N PRO A 103 -6.56 4.40 -0.58
CA PRO A 103 -7.35 4.33 -1.81
C PRO A 103 -8.85 4.48 -1.51
N THR A 104 -9.62 4.85 -2.53
CA THR A 104 -11.09 4.95 -2.40
C THR A 104 -11.76 4.00 -3.36
N PHE A 105 -12.75 3.26 -2.88
CA PHE A 105 -13.55 2.33 -3.66
C PHE A 105 -14.84 3.01 -4.11
N HIS A 106 -15.21 2.86 -5.39
CA HIS A 106 -16.34 3.59 -5.99
C HIS A 106 -17.44 2.72 -6.59
N SER A 107 -17.25 1.39 -6.68
CA SER A 107 -18.28 0.52 -7.24
C SER A 107 -19.44 0.27 -6.27
N GLU A 108 -20.64 0.23 -6.82
CA GLU A 108 -21.88 -0.01 -6.08
C GLU A 108 -22.00 -1.49 -5.67
N GLY A 109 -22.86 -1.77 -4.69
CA GLY A 109 -23.10 -3.14 -4.22
C GLY A 109 -22.04 -3.73 -3.30
N PHE A 110 -20.92 -3.03 -3.09
CA PHE A 110 -19.85 -3.44 -2.17
C PHE A 110 -19.87 -2.67 -0.85
N ILE A 111 -19.66 -3.39 0.25
CA ILE A 111 -19.63 -2.85 1.61
C ILE A 111 -18.21 -3.00 2.17
N PRO A 112 -17.59 -1.92 2.67
CA PRO A 112 -16.29 -1.99 3.33
C PRO A 112 -16.41 -2.83 4.60
N GLN A 113 -15.52 -3.81 4.76
CA GLN A 113 -15.41 -4.57 5.99
C GLN A 113 -14.49 -3.82 6.96
N ARG A 114 -14.91 -3.72 8.21
CA ARG A 114 -14.05 -3.26 9.31
C ARG A 114 -13.66 -4.47 10.12
N ASP A 115 -12.37 -4.56 10.46
CA ASP A 115 -11.91 -5.43 11.54
C ASP A 115 -12.38 -4.91 12.91
#